data_AF-C3N4N3-F1
#
_entry.id   AF-C3N4N3-F1
#
_cell.length_a   1.000
_cell.length_b   1.000
_cell.length_c   1.000
_cell.angle_alpha   90.00
_cell.angle_beta   90.00
_cell.angle_gamma   90.00
#
_symmetry.space_group_name_H-M   'P 1'
#
loop_
_entity.id
_entity.type
_entity.pdbx_description
1 polymer ?
#
loop_
_entity_poly.entity_id
_entity_poly.type
_entity_poly.pdbx_seq_one_letter_code
_entity_poly.pdbx_strand_id
1 'polypeptide(L)'
;MHMFKFSLSLPFSFITVSSYLRDLIIKENPNAKITIAHPGVNLNVFYPRKTEGKTKENKVMIFLRGIKYKGDEVVIQVLNRVNRVIPIKAIIVGNKKE
;
A
#
# COMPACT_ATOMS: atom_id res chain seq x y z
N MET A 1 -8.62 -18.57 4.37
CA MET A 1 -9.86 -17.84 4.72
C MET A 1 -10.47 -18.32 6.04
N HIS A 2 -10.47 -19.63 6.33
CA HIS A 2 -10.98 -20.18 7.60
C HIS A 2 -10.34 -19.57 8.85
N MET A 3 -9.01 -19.46 8.90
CA MET A 3 -8.30 -18.95 10.07
C MET A 3 -8.72 -17.51 10.45
N PHE A 4 -9.00 -16.65 9.47
CA PHE A 4 -9.49 -15.30 9.73
C PHE A 4 -10.84 -15.33 10.44
N LYS A 5 -11.83 -16.04 9.87
CA LYS A 5 -13.17 -16.15 10.46
C LYS A 5 -13.16 -16.83 11.83
N PHE A 6 -12.37 -17.89 11.99
CA PHE A 6 -12.21 -18.55 13.30
C PHE A 6 -11.58 -17.61 14.33
N SER A 7 -10.55 -16.85 13.96
CA SER A 7 -9.93 -15.88 14.86
C SER A 7 -10.90 -14.81 15.35
N LEU A 8 -11.88 -14.42 14.52
CA LEU A 8 -12.91 -13.45 14.91
C LEU A 8 -13.96 -14.00 15.88
N SER A 9 -14.11 -15.32 15.98
CA SER A 9 -15.01 -15.96 16.96
C SER A 9 -14.41 -16.07 18.36
N LEU A 10 -13.10 -15.87 18.49
CA LEU A 10 -12.41 -15.94 19.78
C LEU A 10 -12.72 -14.70 20.63
N PRO A 11 -12.77 -14.83 21.96
CA PRO A 11 -13.14 -13.76 22.89
C PRO A 11 -11.98 -12.77 23.12
N PHE A 12 -11.37 -12.27 22.04
CA PHE A 12 -10.26 -11.33 22.08
C PHE A 12 -10.67 -9.91 21.70
N SER A 13 -9.85 -8.94 22.12
CA SER A 13 -9.84 -7.61 21.53
C SER A 13 -8.90 -7.60 20.33
N PHE A 14 -9.29 -6.94 19.25
CA PHE A 14 -8.53 -6.89 18.00
C PHE A 14 -7.84 -5.55 17.81
N ILE A 15 -6.62 -5.60 17.30
CA ILE A 15 -5.90 -4.42 16.81
C ILE A 15 -5.89 -4.47 15.29
N THR A 16 -6.25 -3.37 14.66
CA THR A 16 -6.26 -3.24 13.20
C THR A 16 -5.51 -2.02 12.72
N VAL A 17 -5.00 -2.07 11.50
CA VAL A 17 -4.17 -1.02 10.91
C VAL A 17 -4.96 0.06 10.17
N SER A 18 -6.26 -0.16 9.94
CA SER A 18 -7.10 0.77 9.19
C SER A 18 -8.58 0.66 9.55
N SER A 19 -9.34 1.72 9.26
CA SER A 19 -10.80 1.74 9.36
C SER A 19 -11.46 0.72 8.44
N TYR A 20 -10.95 0.56 7.21
CA TYR A 20 -11.45 -0.44 6.27
C TYR A 20 -11.46 -1.86 6.86
N LEU A 21 -10.37 -2.26 7.53
CA LEU A 21 -10.29 -3.58 8.16
C LEU A 21 -11.19 -3.67 9.40
N ARG A 22 -11.35 -2.59 10.18
CA ARG A 22 -12.34 -2.54 11.27
C ARG A 22 -13.73 -2.85 10.72
N ASP A 23 -14.13 -2.21 9.63
CA ASP A 23 -15.46 -2.38 9.07
C ASP A 23 -15.66 -3.79 8.49
N LEU A 24 -14.62 -4.41 7.93
CA LEU A 24 -14.64 -5.82 7.54
C LEU A 24 -14.83 -6.76 8.74
N ILE A 25 -14.16 -6.49 9.86
CA ILE A 25 -14.29 -7.30 11.07
C ILE A 25 -15.69 -7.16 11.67
N ILE A 26 -16.22 -5.93 11.79
CA ILE A 26 -17.56 -5.66 12.33
C ILE A 26 -18.65 -6.37 11.52
N LYS A 27 -18.49 -6.47 10.19
CA LYS A 27 -19.42 -7.21 9.33
C LYS A 27 -19.50 -8.70 9.67
N GLU A 28 -18.42 -9.30 10.15
CA GLU A 28 -18.36 -10.73 10.49
C GLU A 28 -18.60 -11.00 11.99
N ASN A 29 -18.23 -10.06 12.87
CA ASN A 29 -18.50 -10.07 14.30
C ASN A 29 -18.90 -8.66 14.80
N PRO A 30 -20.21 -8.35 14.85
CA PRO A 30 -20.71 -7.03 15.26
C PRO A 30 -20.32 -6.60 16.68
N ASN A 31 -20.01 -7.56 17.55
CA ASN A 31 -19.67 -7.33 18.96
C ASN A 31 -18.16 -7.26 19.21
N ALA A 32 -17.33 -7.34 18.16
CA ALA A 32 -15.88 -7.31 18.29
C ALA A 32 -15.40 -5.98 18.91
N LYS A 33 -14.53 -6.08 19.93
CA LYS A 33 -13.81 -4.93 20.48
C LYS A 33 -12.59 -4.67 19.61
N ILE A 34 -12.53 -3.50 18.95
CA ILE A 34 -11.49 -3.20 17.97
C ILE A 34 -10.84 -1.85 18.27
N THR A 35 -9.51 -1.83 18.31
CA THR A 35 -8.69 -0.62 18.37
C THR A 35 -7.97 -0.43 17.04
N ILE A 36 -8.05 0.76 16.44
CA ILE A 36 -7.28 1.10 15.25
C ILE A 36 -5.92 1.66 15.66
N ALA A 37 -4.85 0.97 15.27
CA ALA A 37 -3.48 1.43 15.40
C ALA A 37 -2.90 1.66 14.00
N HIS A 38 -2.97 2.90 13.52
CA HIS A 38 -2.47 3.26 12.20
C HIS A 38 -0.95 3.05 12.10
N PRO A 39 -0.45 2.31 11.09
CA PRO A 39 0.97 2.17 10.86
C PRO A 39 1.61 3.53 10.55
N GLY A 40 2.65 3.88 11.31
CA GLY A 40 3.52 5.02 11.03
C GLY A 40 4.82 4.59 10.35
N VAL A 41 5.61 5.58 9.91
CA VAL A 41 6.98 5.38 9.46
C VAL A 41 7.95 6.14 10.37
N ASN A 42 9.18 5.67 10.46
CA ASN A 42 10.23 6.36 11.21
C ASN A 42 10.70 7.61 10.44
N LEU A 43 10.38 8.80 10.94
CA LEU A 43 10.72 10.06 10.29
C LEU A 43 12.22 10.38 10.29
N ASN A 44 13.01 9.76 11.17
CA ASN A 44 14.47 9.87 11.12
C ASN A 44 15.07 9.11 9.92
N VAL A 45 14.30 8.17 9.35
CA VAL A 45 14.68 7.41 8.15
C VAL A 45 13.98 7.99 6.91
N PHE A 46 12.67 8.23 7.01
CA PHE A 46 11.82 8.71 5.92
C PHE A 46 11.50 10.20 6.10
N TYR A 47 12.41 11.06 5.65
CA TYR A 47 12.24 12.51 5.65
C TYR A 47 12.58 13.10 4.26
N PRO A 48 11.94 14.23 3.87
CA PRO A 48 12.30 14.93 2.65
C PRO A 48 13.76 15.40 2.70
N ARG A 49 14.56 15.00 1.70
CA ARG A 49 15.92 15.48 1.51
C ARG A 49 15.95 16.50 0.38
N LYS A 50 16.66 17.61 0.57
CA LYS A 50 17.00 18.50 -0.54
C LYS A 50 18.00 17.75 -1.43
N THR A 51 17.55 17.27 -2.57
CA THR A 51 18.45 16.78 -3.62
C THR A 51 18.92 17.96 -4.45
N GLU A 52 20.17 18.37 -4.25
CA GLU A 52 20.86 19.30 -5.15
C GLU A 52 21.08 18.60 -6.50
N GLY A 53 20.76 19.26 -7.62
CA GLY A 53 20.83 18.65 -8.96
C GLY A 53 19.47 18.29 -9.60
N LYS A 54 18.47 19.16 -9.52
CA LYS A 54 17.19 19.00 -10.20
C LYS A 54 17.36 19.06 -11.73
N THR A 55 17.52 17.91 -12.37
CA THR A 55 17.03 17.75 -13.75
C THR A 55 15.54 18.08 -13.77
N LYS A 56 15.05 18.91 -14.71
CA LYS A 56 13.62 19.25 -14.91
C LYS A 56 12.72 18.05 -15.28
N GLU A 57 13.23 16.83 -15.23
CA GLU A 57 12.51 15.61 -15.57
C GLU A 57 11.45 15.28 -14.52
N ASN A 58 10.23 14.99 -14.98
CA ASN A 58 9.17 14.45 -14.13
C ASN A 58 9.49 13.00 -13.80
N LYS A 59 9.88 12.71 -12.55
CA LYS A 59 10.23 11.35 -12.11
C LYS A 59 9.08 10.76 -11.31
N VAL A 60 8.75 9.51 -11.59
CA VAL A 60 7.71 8.75 -10.86
C VAL A 60 8.34 7.45 -10.37
N MET A 61 8.34 7.23 -9.06
CA MET A 61 8.86 6.00 -8.45
C MET A 61 7.72 5.09 -8.01
N ILE A 62 7.78 3.82 -8.36
CA ILE A 62 6.76 2.82 -8.05
C ILE A 62 7.41 1.53 -7.58
N PHE A 63 6.78 0.86 -6.60
CA PHE A 63 7.17 -0.45 -6.13
C PHE A 63 6.27 -1.56 -6.70
N LEU A 64 6.81 -2.38 -7.61
CA LEU A 64 6.10 -3.53 -8.18
C LEU A 64 6.64 -4.81 -7.56
N ARG A 65 5.77 -5.62 -6.93
CA ARG A 65 6.20 -6.83 -6.19
C ARG A 65 5.69 -8.13 -6.80
N GLY A 66 5.09 -8.09 -7.98
CA GLY A 66 4.54 -9.27 -8.65
C GLY A 66 3.23 -9.77 -8.02
N ILE A 67 2.56 -8.94 -7.23
CA ILE A 67 1.36 -9.32 -6.50
C ILE A 67 0.14 -8.77 -7.23
N LYS A 68 -0.66 -9.65 -7.85
CA LYS A 68 -1.78 -9.25 -8.73
C LYS A 68 -2.75 -8.24 -8.10
N TYR A 69 -3.12 -8.42 -6.83
CA TYR A 69 -4.06 -7.51 -6.15
C TYR A 69 -3.49 -6.11 -5.91
N LYS A 70 -2.17 -5.91 -6.03
CA LYS A 70 -1.55 -4.58 -5.98
C LYS A 70 -1.66 -3.79 -7.28
N GLY A 71 -2.17 -4.43 -8.34
CA GLY A 71 -2.50 -3.75 -9.60
C GLY A 71 -1.29 -3.40 -10.46
N ASP A 72 -0.22 -4.20 -10.41
CA ASP A 72 1.02 -3.96 -11.16
C ASP A 72 0.76 -3.66 -12.66
N GLU A 73 -0.14 -4.42 -13.29
CA GLU A 73 -0.54 -4.20 -14.69
C GLU A 73 -1.23 -2.85 -14.91
N VAL A 74 -2.13 -2.47 -14.02
CA VAL A 74 -2.86 -1.18 -14.07
C VAL A 74 -1.86 -0.03 -13.98
N VAL A 75 -0.87 -0.14 -13.10
CA VAL A 75 0.15 0.89 -12.93
C VAL A 75 0.98 1.08 -14.20
N ILE A 76 1.41 -0.01 -14.86
CA ILE A 76 2.15 0.07 -16.13
C ILE A 76 1.30 0.74 -17.23
N GLN A 77 0.01 0.37 -17.33
CA GLN A 77 -0.89 1.00 -18.29
C GLN A 77 -1.05 2.50 -18.04
N VAL A 78 -1.19 2.92 -16.77
CA VAL A 78 -1.30 4.33 -16.40
C VAL A 78 -0.02 5.08 -16.73
N LEU A 79 1.16 4.55 -16.40
CA LEU A 79 2.44 5.17 -16.74
C LEU A 79 2.58 5.40 -18.25
N ASN A 80 2.23 4.40 -19.06
CA ASN A 80 2.28 4.52 -20.52
C ASN A 80 1.33 5.59 -21.05
N ARG A 81 0.12 5.72 -20.47
CA ARG A 81 -0.84 6.77 -20.85
C ARG A 81 -0.35 8.15 -20.43
N VAL A 82 0.15 8.30 -19.21
CA VAL A 82 0.68 9.57 -18.70
C VAL A 82 1.88 10.02 -19.52
N ASN A 83 2.80 9.12 -19.85
CA ASN A 83 4.01 9.44 -20.63
C ASN A 83 3.72 10.00 -22.03
N ARG A 84 2.56 9.68 -22.61
CA ARG A 84 2.12 10.23 -23.90
C ARG A 84 1.72 11.70 -23.81
N VAL A 85 1.32 12.18 -22.64
CA VAL A 85 0.85 13.56 -22.40
C VAL A 85 1.94 14.39 -21.72
N ILE A 86 2.60 13.80 -20.72
CA ILE A 86 3.64 14.43 -19.92
C ILE A 86 4.82 13.45 -19.90
N PRO A 87 5.97 13.79 -20.52
CA PRO A 87 7.15 12.95 -20.46
C PRO A 87 7.55 12.69 -19.01
N ILE A 88 7.61 11.41 -18.64
CA ILE A 88 7.98 10.94 -17.30
C ILE A 88 9.11 9.93 -17.37
N LYS A 89 9.97 9.94 -16.36
CA LYS A 89 10.94 8.89 -16.09
C LYS A 89 10.44 8.01 -14.96
N ALA A 90 10.00 6.80 -15.30
CA ALA A 90 9.56 5.81 -14.33
C ALA A 90 10.77 5.12 -13.67
N ILE A 91 10.79 5.08 -12.33
CA ILE A 91 11.74 4.32 -11.52
C ILE A 91 10.95 3.16 -10.89
N ILE A 92 11.13 1.97 -11.45
CA ILE A 92 10.43 0.77 -10.99
C ILE A 92 11.35 0.01 -10.04
N VAL A 93 10.92 -0.17 -8.80
CA VAL A 93 11.66 -0.94 -7.78
C VAL A 93 10.88 -2.19 -7.43
N GLY A 94 11.51 -3.35 -7.60
CA GLY A 94 10.78 -4.60 -7.46
C GLY A 94 11.67 -5.80 -7.68
N ASN A 95 11.25 -6.92 -7.11
CA ASN A 95 11.85 -8.21 -7.37
C ASN A 95 10.76 -9.09 -7.96
N LYS A 96 10.51 -8.93 -9.26
CA LYS A 96 9.73 -9.92 -10.01
C LYS A 96 10.70 -11.05 -10.28
N LYS A 97 10.69 -12.09 -9.43
CA LYS A 97 11.29 -13.36 -9.84
C LYS A 97 10.46 -13.84 -11.02
N GLU A 98 11.08 -13.93 -12.18
CA GLU A 98 10.53 -14.63 -13.34
C GLU A 98 10.19 -16.08 -12.98
#